data_AF-A0A2Z3H418-F1
#
_entry.id   AF-A0A2Z3H418-F1
#
_cell.length_a   1.000
_cell.length_b   1.000
_cell.length_c   1.000
_cell.angle_alpha   90.00
_cell.angle_beta   90.00
_cell.angle_gamma   90.00
#
_symmetry.space_group_name_H-M   'P 1'
#
loop_
_entity.id
_entity.type
_entity.pdbx_description
1 polymer ?
#
loop_
_entity_poly.entity_id
_entity_poly.type
_entity_poly.pdbx_seq_one_letter_code
_entity_poly.pdbx_strand_id
1 'polypeptide(L)'
;MMTDTFPAAGFGSIHFGNVDLGDARVNRRLATLADLLVASGAESLPDKFADPADYRAFNRLVGRPEATHEAVTAPHRAHTRNRMRAHTGAVLVLHDTTELDYSGRALPRMGPIGNGHGTGWECHNSLAVDAGSGAVLGLAAQILHRRPPTRSNRGETKAQRRQRQDRESRLWVTGLEAVGPAPDGRHWVHVSDRGSDTFEYLSALVTGGHRFVVRSRHDRVRSDEATLHAHLRALSAVSAWSGEVRCGPHGGSTRTADLSAAGVRVELPDPSGSAPALGVWALRVWEPNPPDGVDPVEWFLLTDRALDTAAGLREVAGWYCQRPIIEEYHKALKSGCGVEELGHRTPETYLFSAPVVAQGEVGAGCRTIATFG
;
A
#
# COMPACT_ATOMS: atom_id res chain seq x y z
N MET A 1 -40.06 -10.34 -25.80
CA MET A 1 -39.05 -10.83 -24.85
C MET A 1 -38.63 -9.63 -24.02
N MET A 2 -39.16 -9.53 -22.79
CA MET A 2 -38.67 -8.56 -21.82
C MET A 2 -37.29 -9.06 -21.39
N THR A 3 -36.25 -8.33 -21.78
CA THR A 3 -34.93 -8.48 -21.19
C THR A 3 -35.03 -7.96 -19.77
N ASP A 4 -35.16 -8.86 -18.80
CA ASP A 4 -34.92 -8.56 -17.39
C ASP A 4 -33.45 -8.15 -17.25
N THR A 5 -33.19 -6.86 -17.45
CA THR A 5 -31.97 -6.21 -16.96
C THR A 5 -32.11 -6.17 -15.45
N PHE A 6 -31.58 -7.19 -14.77
CA PHE A 6 -31.33 -7.10 -13.34
C PHE A 6 -30.51 -5.81 -13.10
N PRO A 7 -30.90 -4.93 -12.17
CA PRO A 7 -30.07 -3.78 -11.83
C PRO A 7 -28.69 -4.31 -11.44
N ALA A 8 -27.63 -3.70 -11.98
CA ALA A 8 -26.26 -4.03 -11.62
C ALA A 8 -26.15 -4.01 -10.09
N ALA A 9 -25.57 -5.06 -9.50
CA ALA A 9 -25.43 -5.15 -8.05
C ALA A 9 -24.71 -3.91 -7.51
N GLY A 10 -25.27 -3.28 -6.47
CA GLY A 10 -24.65 -2.14 -5.80
C GLY A 10 -23.28 -2.50 -5.20
N PHE A 11 -22.47 -1.47 -4.97
CA PHE A 11 -21.14 -1.60 -4.36
C PHE A 11 -21.17 -2.45 -3.08
N GLY A 12 -22.13 -2.18 -2.21
CA GLY A 12 -22.31 -2.87 -0.94
C GLY A 12 -22.56 -4.35 -1.10
N SER A 13 -23.38 -4.74 -2.08
CA SER A 13 -23.63 -6.15 -2.38
C SER A 13 -22.39 -6.84 -2.95
N ILE A 14 -21.62 -6.16 -3.80
CA ILE A 14 -20.41 -6.71 -4.41
C ILE A 14 -19.31 -6.93 -3.36
N HIS A 15 -19.10 -5.96 -2.48
CA HIS A 15 -17.98 -5.95 -1.54
C HIS A 15 -18.30 -6.56 -0.18
N PHE A 16 -19.56 -6.61 0.23
CA PHE A 16 -19.96 -7.09 1.56
C PHE A 16 -21.10 -8.11 1.54
N GLY A 17 -21.59 -8.54 0.37
CA GLY A 17 -22.70 -9.49 0.27
C GLY A 17 -22.46 -10.84 0.95
N ASN A 18 -21.19 -11.25 1.07
CA ASN A 18 -20.76 -12.50 1.71
C ASN A 18 -20.26 -12.29 3.15
N VAL A 19 -20.51 -11.14 3.77
CA VAL A 19 -20.17 -10.93 5.18
C VAL A 19 -21.00 -11.87 6.06
N ASP A 20 -20.38 -12.40 7.11
CA ASP A 20 -21.07 -13.15 8.15
C ASP A 20 -20.82 -12.52 9.52
N LEU A 21 -21.83 -11.79 10.00
CA LEU A 21 -21.86 -11.21 11.35
C LEU A 21 -22.86 -11.95 12.27
N GLY A 22 -23.24 -13.18 11.90
CA GLY A 22 -24.17 -14.02 12.68
C GLY A 22 -25.65 -13.68 12.56
N ASP A 23 -26.03 -12.64 11.80
CA ASP A 23 -27.43 -12.30 11.51
C ASP A 23 -27.59 -11.79 10.07
N ALA A 24 -28.34 -12.52 9.25
CA ALA A 24 -28.56 -12.21 7.84
C ALA A 24 -29.17 -10.81 7.60
N ARG A 25 -29.94 -10.27 8.55
CA ARG A 25 -30.49 -8.90 8.47
C ARG A 25 -29.41 -7.86 8.67
N VAL A 26 -28.46 -8.13 9.57
CA VAL A 26 -27.30 -7.27 9.83
C VAL A 26 -26.36 -7.28 8.62
N ASN A 27 -26.12 -8.46 8.03
CA ASN A 27 -25.31 -8.61 6.83
C ASN A 27 -25.89 -7.81 5.65
N ARG A 28 -27.20 -7.94 5.39
CA ARG A 28 -27.89 -7.12 4.36
C ARG A 28 -27.83 -5.63 4.67
N ARG A 29 -28.01 -5.25 5.94
CA ARG A 29 -27.96 -3.84 6.34
C ARG A 29 -26.56 -3.25 6.14
N LEU A 30 -25.49 -4.01 6.39
CA LEU A 30 -24.13 -3.57 6.05
C LEU A 30 -24.01 -3.24 4.55
N ALA A 31 -24.42 -4.15 3.66
CA ALA A 31 -24.39 -3.88 2.23
C ALA A 31 -25.13 -2.57 1.87
N THR A 32 -26.36 -2.39 2.37
CA THR A 32 -27.12 -1.14 2.13
C THR A 32 -26.41 0.10 2.67
N LEU A 33 -25.87 0.05 3.89
CA LEU A 33 -25.15 1.19 4.48
C LEU A 33 -23.88 1.52 3.69
N ALA A 34 -23.20 0.51 3.13
CA ALA A 34 -22.04 0.73 2.27
C ALA A 34 -22.42 1.44 0.96
N ASP A 35 -23.54 1.09 0.34
CA ASP A 35 -24.04 1.80 -0.85
C ASP A 35 -24.34 3.29 -0.54
N LEU A 36 -24.95 3.58 0.61
CA LEU A 36 -25.21 4.95 1.06
C LEU A 36 -23.92 5.73 1.31
N LEU A 37 -22.94 5.12 1.97
CA LEU A 37 -21.64 5.74 2.22
C LEU A 37 -20.90 6.09 0.92
N VAL A 38 -20.97 5.23 -0.10
CA VAL A 38 -20.38 5.52 -1.42
C VAL A 38 -21.11 6.68 -2.11
N ALA A 39 -22.45 6.67 -2.08
CA ALA A 39 -23.25 7.68 -2.77
C ALA A 39 -23.08 9.09 -2.18
N SER A 40 -22.84 9.20 -0.88
CA SER A 40 -22.70 10.48 -0.15
C SER A 40 -21.36 11.21 -0.30
N GLY A 41 -20.34 10.57 -0.89
CA GLY A 41 -19.04 11.21 -1.13
C GLY A 41 -18.33 11.68 0.16
N ALA A 42 -17.93 12.96 0.24
CA ALA A 42 -17.10 13.53 1.31
C ALA A 42 -17.89 14.20 2.45
N GLU A 43 -19.20 13.98 2.54
CA GLU A 43 -20.04 14.57 3.58
C GLU A 43 -19.69 14.06 4.99
N SER A 44 -20.05 14.83 6.03
CA SER A 44 -19.88 14.40 7.43
C SER A 44 -20.73 13.14 7.70
N LEU A 45 -20.31 12.25 8.61
CA LEU A 45 -20.99 10.96 8.78
C LEU A 45 -22.51 11.06 9.04
N PRO A 46 -23.03 11.99 9.86
CA PRO A 46 -24.48 12.19 9.97
C PRO A 46 -25.13 12.60 8.65
N ASP A 47 -24.47 13.44 7.87
CA ASP A 47 -24.97 13.94 6.58
C ASP A 47 -24.90 12.86 5.49
N LYS A 48 -23.95 11.91 5.60
CA LYS A 48 -23.89 10.73 4.72
C LYS A 48 -25.14 9.85 4.78
N PHE A 49 -25.96 10.00 5.83
CA PHE A 49 -27.22 9.29 5.98
C PHE A 49 -28.38 10.29 6.03
N ALA A 50 -29.05 10.48 4.89
CA ALA A 50 -30.24 11.32 4.80
C ALA A 50 -31.37 10.86 5.74
N ASP A 51 -31.48 9.55 6.02
CA ASP A 51 -32.42 9.00 7.00
C ASP A 51 -31.75 8.80 8.38
N PRO A 52 -32.24 9.45 9.45
CA PRO A 52 -31.80 9.19 10.81
C PRO A 52 -31.86 7.72 11.25
N ALA A 53 -32.76 6.91 10.65
CA ALA A 53 -32.83 5.48 10.89
C ALA A 53 -31.60 4.74 10.35
N ASP A 54 -31.03 5.16 9.23
CA ASP A 54 -29.80 4.60 8.66
C ASP A 54 -28.59 5.00 9.49
N TYR A 55 -28.50 6.26 9.95
CA TYR A 55 -27.45 6.66 10.89
C TYR A 55 -27.50 5.86 12.20
N ARG A 56 -28.71 5.61 12.75
CA ARG A 56 -28.88 4.75 13.93
C ARG A 56 -28.55 3.28 13.62
N ALA A 57 -28.85 2.79 12.42
CA ALA A 57 -28.50 1.45 12.00
C ALA A 57 -26.97 1.29 11.87
N PHE A 58 -26.29 2.27 11.31
CA PHE A 58 -24.83 2.34 11.25
C PHE A 58 -24.22 2.33 12.65
N ASN A 59 -24.66 3.21 13.54
CA ASN A 59 -24.17 3.24 14.92
C ASN A 59 -24.37 1.91 15.67
N ARG A 60 -25.51 1.24 15.46
CA ARG A 60 -25.76 -0.09 16.03
C ARG A 60 -24.85 -1.16 15.41
N LEU A 61 -24.68 -1.14 14.09
CA LEU A 61 -23.78 -2.05 13.37
C LEU A 61 -22.36 -1.90 13.91
N VAL A 62 -21.87 -0.67 14.03
CA VAL A 62 -20.47 -0.44 14.42
C VAL A 62 -20.18 -0.76 15.88
N GLY A 63 -21.20 -0.74 16.72
CA GLY A 63 -21.11 -1.14 18.13
C GLY A 63 -21.21 -2.65 18.37
N ARG A 64 -21.38 -3.49 17.32
CA ARG A 64 -21.51 -4.94 17.49
C ARG A 64 -20.15 -5.59 17.75
N PRO A 65 -20.04 -6.51 18.73
CA PRO A 65 -18.82 -7.31 18.93
C PRO A 65 -18.43 -8.16 17.72
N GLU A 66 -19.41 -8.63 16.94
CA GLU A 66 -19.17 -9.45 15.75
C GLU A 66 -18.65 -8.62 14.56
N ALA A 67 -18.92 -7.31 14.53
CA ALA A 67 -18.49 -6.40 13.47
C ALA A 67 -17.04 -5.94 13.66
N THR A 68 -16.12 -6.90 13.77
CA THR A 68 -14.68 -6.64 13.86
C THR A 68 -14.11 -6.18 12.51
N HIS A 69 -12.94 -5.54 12.55
CA HIS A 69 -12.19 -5.11 11.35
C HIS A 69 -12.01 -6.25 10.36
N GLU A 70 -11.58 -7.40 10.89
CA GLU A 70 -11.31 -8.59 10.11
C GLU A 70 -12.61 -9.12 9.46
N ALA A 71 -13.69 -9.24 10.24
CA ALA A 71 -14.97 -9.76 9.75
C ALA A 71 -15.60 -8.84 8.68
N VAL A 72 -15.54 -7.53 8.88
CA VAL A 72 -16.12 -6.54 7.95
C VAL A 72 -15.30 -6.44 6.66
N THR A 73 -13.97 -6.45 6.74
CA THR A 73 -13.11 -6.25 5.56
C THR A 73 -12.78 -7.54 4.82
N ALA A 74 -12.99 -8.73 5.42
CA ALA A 74 -12.72 -10.01 4.77
C ALA A 74 -13.43 -10.20 3.42
N PRO A 75 -14.75 -9.92 3.27
CA PRO A 75 -15.45 -10.04 2.00
C PRO A 75 -14.89 -9.09 0.92
N HIS A 76 -14.56 -7.85 1.30
CA HIS A 76 -13.96 -6.88 0.37
C HIS A 76 -12.58 -7.37 -0.11
N ARG A 77 -11.71 -7.80 0.81
CA ARG A 77 -10.39 -8.33 0.46
C ARG A 77 -10.49 -9.59 -0.41
N ALA A 78 -11.46 -10.46 -0.14
CA ALA A 78 -11.73 -11.63 -0.97
C ALA A 78 -12.17 -11.22 -2.39
N HIS A 79 -13.07 -10.23 -2.51
CA HIS A 79 -13.48 -9.68 -3.80
C HIS A 79 -12.28 -9.08 -4.56
N THR A 80 -11.45 -8.25 -3.91
CA THR A 80 -10.23 -7.70 -4.50
C THR A 80 -9.31 -8.80 -4.99
N ARG A 81 -9.03 -9.82 -4.17
CA ARG A 81 -8.18 -10.95 -4.58
C ARG A 81 -8.77 -11.69 -5.78
N ASN A 82 -10.09 -11.85 -5.87
CA ASN A 82 -10.72 -12.45 -7.06
C ASN A 82 -10.48 -11.60 -8.31
N ARG A 83 -10.59 -10.26 -8.22
CA ARG A 83 -10.23 -9.36 -9.32
C ARG A 83 -8.75 -9.50 -9.71
N MET A 84 -7.84 -9.56 -8.73
CA MET A 84 -6.41 -9.76 -8.98
C MET A 84 -6.11 -11.11 -9.65
N ARG A 85 -6.84 -12.18 -9.29
CA ARG A 85 -6.70 -13.53 -9.89
C ARG A 85 -7.25 -13.59 -11.31
N ALA A 86 -8.31 -12.82 -11.60
CA ALA A 86 -8.91 -12.75 -12.93
C ALA A 86 -8.11 -11.87 -13.89
N HIS A 87 -7.31 -10.93 -13.37
CA HIS A 87 -6.55 -9.99 -14.20
C HIS A 87 -5.43 -10.68 -14.99
N THR A 88 -5.38 -10.40 -16.29
CA THR A 88 -4.40 -10.94 -17.24
C THR A 88 -3.10 -10.15 -17.30
N GLY A 89 -3.11 -8.88 -16.90
CA GLY A 89 -1.92 -8.02 -16.83
C GLY A 89 -1.15 -8.18 -15.52
N ALA A 90 -0.12 -7.35 -15.35
CA ALA A 90 0.56 -7.21 -14.07
C ALA A 90 -0.32 -6.43 -13.08
N VAL A 91 -0.44 -6.97 -11.87
CA VAL A 91 -1.08 -6.30 -10.73
C VAL A 91 0.02 -5.78 -9.82
N LEU A 92 0.07 -4.47 -9.59
CA LEU A 92 0.91 -3.90 -8.55
C LEU A 92 0.19 -4.02 -7.21
N VAL A 93 0.87 -4.56 -6.20
CA VAL A 93 0.42 -4.56 -4.82
C VAL A 93 1.27 -3.52 -4.09
N LEU A 94 0.74 -2.31 -3.99
CA LEU A 94 1.40 -1.19 -3.33
C LEU A 94 1.28 -1.36 -1.82
N HIS A 95 2.40 -1.37 -1.10
CA HIS A 95 2.42 -1.44 0.36
C HIS A 95 2.87 -0.12 0.95
N ASP A 96 2.11 0.39 1.91
CA ASP A 96 2.47 1.59 2.66
C ASP A 96 1.71 1.66 3.98
N THR A 97 2.26 2.39 4.94
CA THR A 97 1.65 2.60 6.26
C THR A 97 1.24 4.05 6.42
N THR A 98 0.05 4.29 6.96
CA THR A 98 -0.38 5.62 7.38
C THR A 98 -0.81 5.61 8.84
N GLU A 99 -0.51 6.66 9.57
CA GLU A 99 -1.02 6.85 10.93
C GLU A 99 -2.49 7.24 10.86
N LEU A 100 -3.35 6.69 11.71
CA LEU A 100 -4.70 7.20 11.92
C LEU A 100 -4.71 7.96 13.24
N ASP A 101 -4.80 9.29 13.17
CA ASP A 101 -4.70 10.17 14.33
C ASP A 101 -6.07 10.39 15.00
N TYR A 102 -6.18 9.95 16.25
CA TYR A 102 -7.36 10.15 17.11
C TYR A 102 -6.98 10.86 18.41
N SER A 103 -5.91 11.66 18.39
CA SER A 103 -5.46 12.45 19.54
C SER A 103 -6.60 13.30 20.12
N GLY A 104 -6.71 13.30 21.44
CA GLY A 104 -7.79 13.99 22.16
C GLY A 104 -9.11 13.22 22.23
N ARG A 105 -9.22 12.03 21.61
CA ARG A 105 -10.40 11.15 21.73
C ARG A 105 -10.13 10.04 22.75
N ALA A 106 -11.15 9.67 23.51
CA ALA A 106 -11.05 8.60 24.51
C ALA A 106 -11.50 7.24 23.94
N LEU A 107 -10.80 6.75 22.91
CA LEU A 107 -11.08 5.44 22.30
C LEU A 107 -10.30 4.32 23.01
N PRO A 108 -10.90 3.13 23.20
CA PRO A 108 -10.18 2.00 23.76
C PRO A 108 -9.08 1.51 22.81
N ARG A 109 -8.04 0.86 23.36
CA ARG A 109 -6.97 0.16 22.62
C ARG A 109 -6.14 1.02 21.64
N MET A 110 -6.04 2.33 21.85
CA MET A 110 -5.09 3.19 21.12
C MET A 110 -3.64 2.92 21.53
N GLY A 111 -2.71 3.16 20.61
CA GLY A 111 -1.27 3.22 20.85
C GLY A 111 -0.71 4.61 20.56
N PRO A 112 0.50 4.94 21.02
CA PRO A 112 1.19 6.15 20.60
C PRO A 112 1.48 6.14 19.09
N ILE A 113 1.30 7.29 18.43
CA ILE A 113 1.65 7.49 17.01
C ILE A 113 2.63 8.66 16.85
N GLY A 114 3.22 8.83 15.66
CA GLY A 114 4.19 9.88 15.37
C GLY A 114 5.40 9.80 16.30
N ASN A 115 5.73 10.95 16.90
CA ASN A 115 6.79 11.08 17.90
C ASN A 115 6.39 10.63 19.32
N GLY A 116 5.21 10.03 19.48
CA GLY A 116 4.70 9.53 20.76
C GLY A 116 3.82 10.53 21.54
N HIS A 117 3.55 11.71 20.99
CA HIS A 117 2.61 12.67 21.57
C HIS A 117 1.16 12.47 21.08
N GLY A 118 0.97 11.84 19.93
CA GLY A 118 -0.36 11.48 19.42
C GLY A 118 -0.80 10.08 19.85
N THR A 119 -2.11 9.81 19.73
CA THR A 119 -2.71 8.50 20.02
C THR A 119 -3.58 8.02 18.88
N GLY A 120 -3.40 6.77 18.45
CA GLY A 120 -4.12 6.20 17.31
C GLY A 120 -3.63 4.79 16.94
N TRP A 121 -3.60 4.51 15.63
CA TRP A 121 -3.10 3.25 15.05
C TRP A 121 -2.19 3.50 13.86
N GLU A 122 -1.26 2.58 13.63
CA GLU A 122 -0.60 2.42 12.34
C GLU A 122 -1.51 1.58 11.44
N CYS A 123 -1.87 2.08 10.27
CA CYS A 123 -2.71 1.39 9.30
C CYS A 123 -1.85 1.01 8.09
N HIS A 124 -1.43 -0.25 8.05
CA HIS A 124 -0.65 -0.79 6.94
C HIS A 124 -1.59 -1.31 5.85
N ASN A 125 -1.48 -0.77 4.65
CA ASN A 125 -2.35 -1.06 3.52
C ASN A 125 -1.58 -1.78 2.41
N SER A 126 -2.23 -2.77 1.80
CA SER A 126 -1.77 -3.42 0.56
C SER A 126 -2.81 -3.18 -0.52
N LEU A 127 -2.59 -2.18 -1.37
CA LEU A 127 -3.52 -1.72 -2.40
C LEU A 127 -3.19 -2.38 -3.74
N ALA A 128 -4.17 -3.05 -4.35
CA ALA A 128 -4.01 -3.67 -5.66
C ALA A 128 -4.36 -2.68 -6.78
N VAL A 129 -3.48 -2.56 -7.78
CA VAL A 129 -3.57 -1.64 -8.91
C VAL A 129 -3.22 -2.37 -10.19
N ASP A 130 -3.96 -2.11 -11.27
CA ASP A 130 -3.59 -2.55 -12.62
C ASP A 130 -2.36 -1.77 -13.10
N ALA A 131 -1.25 -2.46 -13.38
CA ALA A 131 0.00 -1.83 -13.80
C ALA A 131 -0.11 -1.11 -15.15
N GLY A 132 -1.04 -1.51 -16.03
CA GLY A 132 -1.20 -0.91 -17.35
C GLY A 132 -2.01 0.38 -17.31
N SER A 133 -3.13 0.39 -16.59
CA SER A 133 -4.03 1.55 -16.54
C SER A 133 -3.82 2.46 -15.33
N GLY A 134 -3.16 1.97 -14.27
CA GLY A 134 -3.13 2.62 -12.96
C GLY A 134 -4.46 2.53 -12.20
N ALA A 135 -5.45 1.80 -12.72
CA ALA A 135 -6.76 1.67 -12.07
C ALA A 135 -6.67 0.83 -10.79
N VAL A 136 -7.31 1.31 -9.73
CA VAL A 136 -7.35 0.60 -8.46
C VAL A 136 -8.31 -0.59 -8.54
N LEU A 137 -7.83 -1.77 -8.17
CA LEU A 137 -8.63 -3.00 -8.11
C LEU A 137 -9.29 -3.20 -6.74
N GLY A 138 -8.70 -2.63 -5.68
CA GLY A 138 -9.21 -2.67 -4.32
C GLY A 138 -8.12 -2.95 -3.29
N LEU A 139 -8.53 -3.07 -2.03
CA LEU A 139 -7.62 -3.37 -0.93
C LEU A 139 -7.44 -4.87 -0.77
N ALA A 140 -6.19 -5.35 -0.89
CA ALA A 140 -5.85 -6.77 -0.76
C ALA A 140 -5.60 -7.14 0.71
N ALA A 141 -5.02 -6.24 1.50
CA ALA A 141 -4.83 -6.37 2.94
C ALA A 141 -4.87 -5.00 3.63
N GLN A 142 -5.29 -5.00 4.90
CA GLN A 142 -5.25 -3.83 5.78
C GLN A 142 -5.07 -4.29 7.22
N ILE A 143 -4.00 -3.81 7.85
CA ILE A 143 -3.60 -4.22 9.19
C ILE A 143 -3.60 -3.00 10.08
N LEU A 144 -4.44 -3.04 11.12
CA LEU A 144 -4.40 -2.06 12.20
C LEU A 144 -3.41 -2.51 13.25
N HIS A 145 -2.27 -1.83 13.32
CA HIS A 145 -1.24 -2.07 14.29
C HIS A 145 -1.27 -1.03 15.40
N ARG A 146 -1.27 -1.53 16.64
CA ARG A 146 -1.19 -0.71 17.84
C ARG A 146 0.25 -0.70 18.33
N ARG A 147 0.90 0.46 18.26
CA ARG A 147 2.24 0.62 18.82
C ARG A 147 2.20 0.39 20.34
N PRO A 148 3.18 -0.31 20.94
CA PRO A 148 3.31 -0.40 22.39
C PRO A 148 3.65 0.97 22.99
N PRO A 149 3.26 1.26 24.25
CA PRO A 149 3.70 2.46 24.95
C PRO A 149 5.24 2.53 25.02
N THR A 150 5.81 3.71 24.74
CA THR A 150 7.26 3.99 24.58
C THR A 150 8.15 3.68 25.80
N ARG A 151 7.58 3.24 26.93
CA ARG A 151 8.31 2.99 28.19
C ARG A 151 9.16 1.71 28.22
N SER A 152 9.05 0.81 27.23
CA SER A 152 9.70 -0.52 27.30
C SER A 152 11.15 -0.59 26.78
N ASN A 153 11.72 0.47 26.22
CA ASN A 153 13.03 0.39 25.54
C ASN A 153 14.25 0.61 26.45
N ARG A 154 14.06 0.95 27.74
CA ARG A 154 15.18 1.11 28.69
C ARG A 154 15.73 -0.27 29.07
N GLY A 155 16.96 -0.55 28.66
CA GLY A 155 17.70 -1.76 29.05
C GLY A 155 17.65 -2.92 28.04
N GLU A 156 16.88 -2.80 26.96
CA GLU A 156 16.78 -3.85 25.96
C GLU A 156 17.87 -3.75 24.87
N THR A 157 18.52 -4.87 24.57
CA THR A 157 19.54 -5.00 23.52
C THR A 157 18.94 -4.88 22.11
N LYS A 158 19.78 -4.61 21.10
CA LYS A 158 19.36 -4.59 19.69
C LYS A 158 18.76 -5.94 19.23
N ALA A 159 19.30 -7.06 19.74
CA ALA A 159 18.82 -8.40 19.40
C ALA A 159 17.41 -8.66 19.95
N GLN A 160 17.16 -8.32 21.22
CA GLN A 160 15.84 -8.43 21.84
C GLN A 160 14.81 -7.53 21.12
N ARG A 161 15.18 -6.29 20.77
CA ARG A 161 14.33 -5.40 19.95
C ARG A 161 13.94 -6.00 18.60
N ARG A 162 14.85 -6.74 17.96
CA ARG A 162 14.62 -7.41 16.67
C ARG A 162 13.63 -8.58 16.78
N GLN A 163 13.57 -9.22 17.94
CA GLN A 163 12.69 -10.37 18.21
C GLN A 163 11.26 -9.97 18.62
N ARG A 164 11.00 -8.68 18.85
CA ARG A 164 9.68 -8.17 19.22
C ARG A 164 8.64 -8.46 18.12
N GLN A 165 7.53 -9.07 18.52
CA GLN A 165 6.41 -9.37 17.62
C GLN A 165 5.61 -8.12 17.23
N ASP A 166 5.62 -7.08 18.08
CA ASP A 166 4.92 -5.81 17.88
C ASP A 166 5.77 -4.74 17.17
N ARG A 167 6.88 -5.14 16.55
CA ARG A 167 7.73 -4.21 15.79
C ARG A 167 7.07 -3.86 14.48
N GLU A 168 6.94 -2.56 14.22
CA GLU A 168 6.33 -1.99 13.01
C GLU A 168 6.94 -2.51 11.70
N SER A 169 8.25 -2.78 11.66
CA SER A 169 8.89 -3.36 10.47
C SER A 169 8.40 -4.77 10.11
N ARG A 170 7.67 -5.46 10.99
CA ARG A 170 7.04 -6.75 10.66
C ARG A 170 5.77 -6.58 9.82
N LEU A 171 5.18 -5.37 9.79
CA LEU A 171 3.97 -5.11 9.03
C LEU A 171 4.16 -5.36 7.53
N TRP A 172 5.35 -5.12 6.99
CA TRP A 172 5.68 -5.45 5.61
C TRP A 172 5.54 -6.95 5.31
N VAL A 173 6.05 -7.81 6.21
CA VAL A 173 5.94 -9.26 6.08
C VAL A 173 4.50 -9.72 6.31
N THR A 174 3.83 -9.20 7.33
CA THR A 174 2.42 -9.52 7.61
C THR A 174 1.50 -9.07 6.46
N GLY A 175 1.76 -7.93 5.83
CA GLY A 175 1.04 -7.45 4.65
C GLY A 175 1.25 -8.36 3.44
N LEU A 176 2.50 -8.77 3.19
CA LEU A 176 2.85 -9.77 2.17
C LEU A 176 2.11 -11.09 2.39
N GLU A 177 2.16 -11.65 3.61
CA GLU A 177 1.48 -12.89 3.98
C GLU A 177 -0.04 -12.77 3.84
N ALA A 178 -0.63 -11.63 4.23
CA ALA A 178 -2.07 -11.39 4.14
C ALA A 178 -2.58 -11.28 2.69
N VAL A 179 -1.75 -10.78 1.76
CA VAL A 179 -2.05 -10.80 0.33
C VAL A 179 -1.98 -12.23 -0.22
N GLY A 180 -0.97 -13.00 0.22
CA GLY A 180 -0.72 -14.37 -0.21
C GLY A 180 -0.01 -14.46 -1.57
N PRO A 181 0.32 -15.68 -2.01
CA PRO A 181 1.05 -15.89 -3.25
C PRO A 181 0.17 -15.62 -4.48
N ALA A 182 0.81 -15.13 -5.54
CA ALA A 182 0.19 -15.05 -6.86
C ALA A 182 -0.12 -16.46 -7.38
N PRO A 183 -1.30 -16.70 -7.98
CA PRO A 183 -1.55 -17.95 -8.69
C PRO A 183 -0.59 -18.12 -9.87
N ASP A 184 -0.39 -19.37 -10.30
CA ASP A 184 0.40 -19.68 -11.48
C ASP A 184 -0.05 -18.88 -12.70
N GLY A 185 0.92 -18.34 -13.44
CA GLY A 185 0.68 -17.50 -14.62
C GLY A 185 0.14 -16.10 -14.32
N ARG A 186 0.02 -15.69 -13.04
CA ARG A 186 -0.33 -14.31 -12.65
C ARG A 186 0.89 -13.54 -12.20
N HIS A 187 0.89 -12.24 -12.47
CA HIS A 187 2.01 -11.36 -12.20
C HIS A 187 1.62 -10.35 -11.12
N TRP A 188 1.71 -10.74 -9.85
CA TRP A 188 1.55 -9.80 -8.75
C TRP A 188 2.92 -9.27 -8.33
N VAL A 189 3.10 -7.95 -8.42
CA VAL A 189 4.37 -7.25 -8.13
C VAL A 189 4.20 -6.41 -6.88
N HIS A 190 4.90 -6.77 -5.80
CA HIS A 190 4.87 -6.05 -4.54
C HIS A 190 5.74 -4.79 -4.65
N VAL A 191 5.16 -3.60 -4.50
CA VAL A 191 5.88 -2.32 -4.62
C VAL A 191 5.85 -1.59 -3.29
N SER A 192 7.02 -1.18 -2.80
CA SER A 192 7.11 -0.51 -1.50
C SER A 192 8.28 0.48 -1.41
N ASP A 193 8.16 1.40 -0.47
CA ASP A 193 9.08 2.53 -0.32
C ASP A 193 10.36 2.16 0.48
N ARG A 194 11.15 3.18 0.83
CA ARG A 194 12.39 3.04 1.59
C ARG A 194 12.20 2.50 3.02
N GLY A 195 11.00 2.62 3.59
CA GLY A 195 10.66 2.08 4.91
C GLY A 195 10.64 0.55 4.92
N SER A 196 10.39 -0.06 3.76
CA SER A 196 10.37 -1.50 3.58
C SER A 196 11.73 -2.14 3.35
N ASP A 197 12.80 -1.35 3.20
CA ASP A 197 14.16 -1.82 2.88
C ASP A 197 14.83 -2.55 4.06
N THR A 198 14.26 -3.68 4.47
CA THR A 198 14.73 -4.52 5.57
C THR A 198 15.11 -5.89 5.02
N PHE A 199 16.17 -6.49 5.58
CA PHE A 199 16.60 -7.81 5.14
C PHE A 199 15.51 -8.87 5.34
N GLU A 200 14.72 -8.78 6.42
CA GLU A 200 13.62 -9.72 6.70
C GLU A 200 12.53 -9.67 5.63
N TYR A 201 12.11 -8.47 5.21
CA TYR A 201 11.11 -8.32 4.16
C TYR A 201 11.64 -8.75 2.78
N LEU A 202 12.86 -8.33 2.42
CA LEU A 202 13.50 -8.76 1.18
C LEU A 202 13.68 -10.29 1.14
N SER A 203 14.08 -10.89 2.27
CA SER A 203 14.22 -12.34 2.38
C SER A 203 12.86 -13.04 2.20
N ALA A 204 11.78 -12.54 2.81
CA ALA A 204 10.44 -13.09 2.62
C ALA A 204 9.99 -13.00 1.15
N LEU A 205 10.24 -11.88 0.48
CA LEU A 205 9.94 -11.71 -0.96
C LEU A 205 10.72 -12.71 -1.82
N VAL A 206 12.03 -12.81 -1.63
CA VAL A 206 12.92 -13.66 -2.43
C VAL A 206 12.63 -15.15 -2.20
N THR A 207 12.54 -15.57 -0.94
CA THR A 207 12.31 -16.98 -0.57
C THR A 207 10.90 -17.45 -0.91
N GLY A 208 9.90 -16.56 -0.89
CA GLY A 208 8.54 -16.83 -1.35
C GLY A 208 8.38 -16.78 -2.87
N GLY A 209 9.43 -16.44 -3.64
CA GLY A 209 9.36 -16.33 -5.10
C GLY A 209 8.45 -15.20 -5.58
N HIS A 210 8.27 -14.16 -4.77
CA HIS A 210 7.42 -13.02 -5.12
C HIS A 210 8.11 -12.12 -6.15
N ARG A 211 7.30 -11.47 -6.99
CA ARG A 211 7.80 -10.34 -7.80
C ARG A 211 7.75 -9.06 -6.97
N PHE A 212 8.76 -8.21 -7.08
CA PHE A 212 8.81 -7.01 -6.25
C PHE A 212 9.61 -5.84 -6.84
N VAL A 213 9.32 -4.64 -6.33
CA VAL A 213 10.12 -3.43 -6.49
C VAL A 213 10.19 -2.71 -5.15
N VAL A 214 11.36 -2.73 -4.52
CA VAL A 214 11.61 -2.11 -3.21
C VAL A 214 12.56 -0.95 -3.38
N ARG A 215 12.21 0.27 -2.91
CA ARG A 215 13.16 1.38 -2.90
C ARG A 215 14.25 1.12 -1.87
N SER A 216 15.50 1.06 -2.32
CA SER A 216 16.65 0.92 -1.42
C SER A 216 16.86 2.20 -0.61
N ARG A 217 17.03 2.03 0.70
CA ARG A 217 17.41 3.04 1.69
C ARG A 217 18.87 2.88 2.10
N HIS A 218 19.28 1.63 2.35
CA HIS A 218 20.58 1.33 2.95
C HIS A 218 21.63 1.11 1.87
N ASP A 219 22.69 1.91 1.96
CA ASP A 219 23.89 1.77 1.14
C ASP A 219 24.74 0.61 1.67
N ARG A 220 24.30 -0.62 1.35
CA ARG A 220 24.88 -1.86 1.88
C ARG A 220 26.29 -2.06 1.35
N VAL A 221 27.19 -2.48 2.25
CA VAL A 221 28.52 -2.94 1.86
C VAL A 221 28.39 -4.27 1.12
N ARG A 222 29.02 -4.36 -0.04
CA ARG A 222 29.10 -5.56 -0.86
C ARG A 222 30.38 -6.34 -0.53
N SER A 223 30.48 -7.56 -1.08
CA SER A 223 31.65 -8.42 -0.88
C SER A 223 32.97 -7.84 -1.39
N ASP A 224 32.92 -6.88 -2.32
CA ASP A 224 34.05 -6.15 -2.89
C ASP A 224 34.37 -4.84 -2.15
N GLU A 225 33.85 -4.66 -0.93
CA GLU A 225 33.99 -3.48 -0.05
C GLU A 225 33.40 -2.17 -0.61
N ALA A 226 32.96 -2.14 -1.87
CA ALA A 226 32.17 -1.04 -2.42
C ALA A 226 30.75 -1.03 -1.82
N THR A 227 30.18 0.16 -1.66
CA THR A 227 28.77 0.29 -1.25
C THR A 227 27.85 0.16 -2.46
N LEU A 228 26.64 -0.38 -2.25
CA LEU A 228 25.67 -0.65 -3.31
C LEU A 228 25.34 0.58 -4.16
N HIS A 229 25.06 1.71 -3.53
CA HIS A 229 24.70 2.96 -4.20
C HIS A 229 25.91 3.55 -4.92
N ALA A 230 27.11 3.47 -4.35
CA ALA A 230 28.33 3.90 -5.03
C ALA A 230 28.59 3.07 -6.30
N HIS A 231 28.45 1.75 -6.20
CA HIS A 231 28.57 0.84 -7.34
C HIS A 231 27.55 1.18 -8.44
N LEU A 232 26.28 1.38 -8.07
CA LEU A 232 25.22 1.76 -9.00
C LEU A 232 25.45 3.13 -9.65
N ARG A 233 26.06 4.08 -8.94
CA ARG A 233 26.41 5.40 -9.49
C ARG A 233 27.53 5.33 -10.53
N ALA A 234 28.42 4.35 -10.43
CA ALA A 234 29.52 4.13 -11.36
C ALA A 234 29.09 3.44 -12.66
N LEU A 235 27.87 2.88 -12.73
CA LEU A 235 27.37 2.22 -13.94
C LEU A 235 27.09 3.24 -15.05
N SER A 236 27.45 2.88 -16.28
CA SER A 236 27.03 3.62 -17.47
C SER A 236 25.54 3.38 -17.75
N ALA A 237 24.86 4.40 -18.26
CA ALA A 237 23.45 4.28 -18.64
C ALA A 237 23.25 3.21 -19.72
N VAL A 238 22.25 2.35 -19.50
CA VAL A 238 21.81 1.30 -20.43
C VAL A 238 20.50 1.70 -21.12
N SER A 239 19.71 2.55 -20.47
CA SER A 239 18.46 3.10 -21.01
C SER A 239 18.35 4.59 -20.67
N ALA A 240 17.70 5.37 -21.53
CA ALA A 240 17.39 6.77 -21.26
C ALA A 240 16.03 7.18 -21.84
N TRP A 241 15.24 7.97 -21.12
CA TRP A 241 13.91 8.42 -21.55
C TRP A 241 13.48 9.71 -20.88
N SER A 242 12.60 10.47 -21.53
CA SER A 242 11.93 11.60 -20.90
C SER A 242 10.65 11.11 -20.21
N GLY A 243 10.42 11.57 -18.97
CA GLY A 243 9.23 11.20 -18.21
C GLY A 243 8.76 12.31 -17.27
N GLU A 244 7.50 12.24 -16.87
CA GLU A 244 6.96 13.18 -15.88
C GLU A 244 7.38 12.79 -14.47
N VAL A 245 7.93 13.76 -13.74
CA VAL A 245 8.37 13.62 -12.36
C VAL A 245 7.67 14.65 -11.49
N ARG A 246 7.31 14.26 -10.27
CA ARG A 246 6.71 15.16 -9.28
C ARG A 246 7.79 16.02 -8.63
N CYS A 247 7.54 17.31 -8.53
CA CYS A 247 8.42 18.32 -7.94
C CYS A 247 7.94 18.72 -6.54
N GLY A 248 8.92 19.03 -5.70
CA GLY A 248 8.73 19.57 -4.36
C GLY A 248 8.38 18.52 -3.29
N PRO A 249 8.44 18.90 -2.00
CA PRO A 249 8.29 17.96 -0.88
C PRO A 249 6.94 17.23 -0.84
N HIS A 250 5.92 17.79 -1.48
CA HIS A 250 4.54 17.28 -1.46
C HIS A 250 3.97 17.04 -2.87
N GLY A 251 4.82 17.04 -3.91
CA GLY A 251 4.45 16.66 -5.27
C GLY A 251 3.42 17.56 -5.95
N GLY A 252 3.44 18.87 -5.65
CA GLY A 252 2.40 19.82 -6.10
C GLY A 252 2.50 20.24 -7.57
N SER A 253 3.68 20.15 -8.20
CA SER A 253 3.87 20.40 -9.63
C SER A 253 4.54 19.21 -10.30
N THR A 254 4.25 18.99 -11.58
CA THR A 254 4.95 18.01 -12.41
C THR A 254 5.88 18.73 -13.38
N ARG A 255 6.98 18.08 -13.74
CA ARG A 255 7.84 18.51 -14.84
C ARG A 255 8.28 17.31 -15.67
N THR A 256 8.67 17.56 -16.91
CA THR A 256 9.40 16.57 -17.69
C THR A 256 10.86 16.54 -17.26
N ALA A 257 11.42 15.35 -17.09
CA ALA A 257 12.82 15.11 -16.78
C ALA A 257 13.38 14.07 -17.75
N ASP A 258 14.61 14.27 -18.20
CA ASP A 258 15.37 13.22 -18.87
C ASP A 258 15.95 12.29 -17.82
N LEU A 259 15.64 11.01 -17.93
CA LEU A 259 16.03 9.98 -16.98
C LEU A 259 16.96 8.99 -17.67
N SER A 260 18.01 8.59 -16.97
CA SER A 260 18.89 7.48 -17.32
C SER A 260 18.66 6.33 -16.36
N ALA A 261 18.89 5.11 -16.83
CA ALA A 261 18.86 3.93 -15.98
C ALA A 261 19.91 2.90 -16.33
N ALA A 262 20.36 2.20 -15.29
CA ALA A 262 21.29 1.08 -15.36
C ALA A 262 20.93 0.07 -14.27
N GLY A 263 21.12 -1.21 -14.58
CA GLY A 263 20.80 -2.30 -13.68
C GLY A 263 21.94 -3.32 -13.62
N VAL A 264 22.09 -3.97 -12.48
CA VAL A 264 23.09 -5.02 -12.27
C VAL A 264 22.57 -6.03 -11.26
N ARG A 265 22.97 -7.31 -11.42
CA ARG A 265 22.69 -8.34 -10.43
C ARG A 265 23.63 -8.18 -9.24
N VAL A 266 23.10 -8.27 -8.03
CA VAL A 266 23.83 -8.08 -6.77
C VAL A 266 23.45 -9.13 -5.75
N GLU A 267 24.37 -9.43 -4.85
CA GLU A 267 24.12 -10.26 -3.67
C GLU A 267 24.05 -9.35 -2.44
N LEU A 268 22.94 -9.40 -1.71
CA LEU A 268 22.74 -8.62 -0.48
C LEU A 268 23.03 -9.50 0.74
N PRO A 269 24.11 -9.25 1.50
CA PRO A 269 24.42 -10.06 2.67
C PRO A 269 23.41 -9.86 3.81
N ASP A 270 23.16 -10.92 4.59
CA ASP A 270 22.44 -10.79 5.86
C ASP A 270 23.28 -9.96 6.83
N PRO A 271 22.75 -8.85 7.38
CA PRO A 271 23.46 -8.06 8.38
C PRO A 271 23.85 -8.85 9.63
N SER A 272 23.16 -9.95 9.95
CA SER A 272 23.53 -10.84 11.06
C SER A 272 24.56 -11.92 10.68
N GLY A 273 24.82 -12.14 9.40
CA GLY A 273 25.63 -13.26 8.91
C GLY A 273 25.02 -14.65 9.15
N SER A 274 23.73 -14.70 9.53
CA SER A 274 23.03 -15.93 9.93
C SER A 274 22.25 -16.58 8.79
N ALA A 275 21.82 -15.78 7.81
CA ALA A 275 21.10 -16.22 6.63
C ALA A 275 21.97 -16.08 5.36
N PRO A 276 21.69 -16.85 4.29
CA PRO A 276 22.34 -16.69 3.01
C PRO A 276 22.15 -15.27 2.44
N ALA A 277 23.10 -14.84 1.59
CA ALA A 277 22.92 -13.62 0.82
C ALA A 277 21.73 -13.74 -0.13
N LEU A 278 21.07 -12.61 -0.39
CA LEU A 278 19.93 -12.54 -1.29
C LEU A 278 20.39 -12.06 -2.67
N GLY A 279 20.28 -12.92 -3.66
CA GLY A 279 20.51 -12.56 -5.05
C GLY A 279 19.32 -11.78 -5.61
N VAL A 280 19.54 -10.50 -5.93
CA VAL A 280 18.52 -9.60 -6.49
C VAL A 280 19.09 -8.77 -7.62
N TRP A 281 18.23 -8.08 -8.35
CA TRP A 281 18.64 -7.04 -9.29
C TRP A 281 18.53 -5.66 -8.63
N ALA A 282 19.56 -4.85 -8.83
CA ALA A 282 19.59 -3.47 -8.37
C ALA A 282 19.55 -2.53 -9.58
N LEU A 283 18.62 -1.60 -9.56
CA LEU A 283 18.36 -0.59 -10.59
C LEU A 283 18.69 0.79 -10.03
N ARG A 284 19.42 1.60 -10.80
CA ARG A 284 19.47 3.05 -10.61
C ARG A 284 18.68 3.73 -11.70
N VAL A 285 17.77 4.63 -11.32
CA VAL A 285 17.14 5.61 -12.22
C VAL A 285 17.58 6.98 -11.76
N TRP A 286 18.13 7.81 -12.64
CA TRP A 286 18.60 9.14 -12.25
C TRP A 286 18.40 10.17 -13.36
N GLU A 287 18.26 11.42 -12.96
CA GLU A 287 18.30 12.56 -13.85
C GLU A 287 19.76 13.03 -14.02
N PRO A 288 20.35 12.97 -15.23
CA PRO A 288 21.76 13.32 -15.42
C PRO A 288 22.00 14.83 -15.36
N ASN A 289 21.04 15.64 -15.83
CA ASN A 289 21.16 17.10 -15.91
C ASN A 289 19.94 17.76 -15.25
N PRO A 290 19.83 17.72 -13.90
CA PRO A 290 18.71 18.34 -13.20
C PRO A 290 18.74 19.88 -13.38
N PRO A 291 17.58 20.54 -13.51
CA PRO A 291 17.50 22.00 -13.52
C PRO A 291 18.04 22.61 -12.22
N ASP A 292 18.63 23.80 -12.31
CA ASP A 292 19.15 24.54 -11.15
C ASP A 292 18.04 24.77 -10.10
N GLY A 293 18.37 24.53 -8.82
CA GLY A 293 17.46 24.74 -7.70
C GLY A 293 16.36 23.68 -7.55
N VAL A 294 16.39 22.59 -8.33
CA VAL A 294 15.47 21.46 -8.20
C VAL A 294 16.20 20.23 -7.69
N ASP A 295 15.62 19.52 -6.72
CA ASP A 295 16.16 18.24 -6.25
C ASP A 295 16.16 17.22 -7.41
N PRO A 296 17.32 16.60 -7.72
CA PRO A 296 17.40 15.63 -8.81
C PRO A 296 16.60 14.37 -8.49
N VAL A 297 16.04 13.76 -9.53
CA VAL A 297 15.49 12.41 -9.40
C VAL A 297 16.65 11.43 -9.29
N GLU A 298 16.74 10.68 -8.20
CA GLU A 298 17.60 9.51 -8.06
C GLU A 298 16.89 8.42 -7.24
N TRP A 299 16.66 7.28 -7.87
CA TRP A 299 16.08 6.09 -7.24
C TRP A 299 17.05 4.92 -7.35
N PHE A 300 17.25 4.25 -6.23
CA PHE A 300 17.86 2.93 -6.16
C PHE A 300 16.73 1.95 -5.86
N LEU A 301 16.47 1.00 -6.76
CA LEU A 301 15.38 0.02 -6.65
C LEU A 301 15.95 -1.39 -6.62
N LEU A 302 15.38 -2.26 -5.80
CA LEU A 302 15.69 -3.69 -5.72
C LEU A 302 14.52 -4.48 -6.28
N THR A 303 14.78 -5.50 -7.10
CA THR A 303 13.75 -6.29 -7.77
C THR A 303 14.19 -7.74 -8.01
N ASP A 304 13.24 -8.64 -8.21
CA ASP A 304 13.48 -10.01 -8.71
C ASP A 304 13.74 -10.02 -10.23
N ARG A 305 13.25 -9.00 -10.94
CA ARG A 305 13.24 -8.98 -12.40
C ARG A 305 14.63 -8.73 -12.98
N ALA A 306 15.00 -9.52 -13.98
CA ALA A 306 16.23 -9.31 -14.73
C ALA A 306 16.27 -7.96 -15.46
N LEU A 307 17.40 -7.27 -15.39
CA LEU A 307 17.59 -5.90 -15.88
C LEU A 307 18.56 -5.82 -17.08
N ASP A 308 18.64 -6.89 -17.86
CA ASP A 308 19.56 -7.00 -19.01
C ASP A 308 19.15 -6.16 -20.22
N THR A 309 17.93 -5.60 -20.21
CA THR A 309 17.36 -4.88 -21.36
C THR A 309 16.81 -3.51 -20.96
N ALA A 310 16.85 -2.56 -21.89
CA ALA A 310 16.24 -1.24 -21.71
C ALA A 310 14.74 -1.31 -21.38
N ALA A 311 14.02 -2.28 -21.96
CA ALA A 311 12.61 -2.53 -21.66
C ALA A 311 12.40 -2.96 -20.20
N GLY A 312 13.21 -3.90 -19.70
CA GLY A 312 13.14 -4.34 -18.30
C GLY A 312 13.44 -3.22 -17.30
N LEU A 313 14.44 -2.37 -17.60
CA LEU A 313 14.77 -1.19 -16.78
C LEU A 313 13.58 -0.21 -16.68
N ARG A 314 12.94 0.08 -17.82
CA ARG A 314 11.79 1.00 -17.89
C ARG A 314 10.56 0.44 -17.20
N GLU A 315 10.31 -0.86 -17.34
CA GLU A 315 9.15 -1.51 -16.72
C GLU A 315 9.23 -1.47 -15.19
N VAL A 316 10.38 -1.81 -14.60
CA VAL A 316 10.59 -1.74 -13.14
C VAL A 316 10.50 -0.29 -12.64
N ALA A 317 11.08 0.66 -13.39
CA ALA A 317 10.93 2.07 -13.08
C ALA A 317 9.45 2.50 -13.12
N GLY A 318 8.72 2.11 -14.17
CA GLY A 318 7.30 2.40 -14.36
C GLY A 318 6.40 1.83 -13.26
N TRP A 319 6.66 0.60 -12.80
CA TRP A 319 5.97 0.02 -11.65
C TRP A 319 6.18 0.86 -10.38
N TYR A 320 7.42 1.29 -10.13
CA TYR A 320 7.72 2.12 -8.96
C TYR A 320 7.11 3.53 -9.04
N CYS A 321 7.00 4.10 -10.24
CA CYS A 321 6.36 5.40 -10.46
C CYS A 321 4.88 5.44 -10.05
N GLN A 322 4.20 4.28 -10.03
CA GLN A 322 2.81 4.17 -9.59
C GLN A 322 2.65 4.06 -8.08
N ARG A 323 3.74 3.91 -7.30
CA ARG A 323 3.68 3.84 -5.84
C ARG A 323 2.86 4.97 -5.19
N PRO A 324 2.94 6.25 -5.61
CA PRO A 324 2.16 7.31 -4.98
C PRO A 324 0.64 7.16 -5.07
N ILE A 325 0.09 6.23 -5.87
CA ILE A 325 -1.35 5.94 -5.88
C ILE A 325 -1.86 5.55 -4.47
N ILE A 326 -1.04 4.85 -3.68
CA ILE A 326 -1.42 4.51 -2.29
C ILE A 326 -1.47 5.73 -1.37
N GLU A 327 -0.69 6.77 -1.65
CA GLU A 327 -0.74 8.03 -0.90
C GLU A 327 -2.03 8.79 -1.20
N GLU A 328 -2.49 8.77 -2.46
CA GLU A 328 -3.80 9.31 -2.82
C GLU A 328 -4.93 8.52 -2.16
N TYR A 329 -4.80 7.19 -2.06
CA TYR A 329 -5.69 6.37 -1.25
C TYR A 329 -5.68 6.77 0.23
N HIS A 330 -4.51 7.00 0.84
CA HIS A 330 -4.42 7.48 2.22
C HIS A 330 -5.07 8.86 2.40
N LYS A 331 -4.87 9.80 1.47
CA LYS A 331 -5.54 11.10 1.48
C LYS A 331 -7.05 10.93 1.42
N ALA A 332 -7.55 10.16 0.46
CA ALA A 332 -8.98 9.94 0.32
C ALA A 332 -9.59 9.15 1.48
N LEU A 333 -8.83 8.27 2.15
CA LEU A 333 -9.24 7.63 3.40
C LEU A 333 -9.39 8.67 4.54
N LYS A 334 -8.48 9.64 4.63
CA LYS A 334 -8.45 10.65 5.68
C LYS A 334 -9.36 11.84 5.40
N SER A 335 -9.01 12.68 4.43
CA SER A 335 -9.75 13.89 4.10
C SER A 335 -10.99 13.64 3.25
N GLY A 336 -10.99 12.58 2.42
CA GLY A 336 -12.15 12.23 1.60
C GLY A 336 -13.25 11.55 2.42
N CYS A 337 -12.89 10.53 3.19
CA CYS A 337 -13.86 9.75 3.97
C CYS A 337 -14.01 10.22 5.43
N GLY A 338 -13.16 11.14 5.88
CA GLY A 338 -13.20 11.69 7.24
C GLY A 338 -12.91 10.63 8.31
N VAL A 339 -12.08 9.61 8.05
CA VAL A 339 -11.94 8.48 8.99
C VAL A 339 -11.49 8.92 10.39
N GLU A 340 -10.62 9.93 10.48
CA GLU A 340 -10.11 10.52 11.73
C GLU A 340 -11.16 11.41 12.44
N GLU A 341 -12.22 11.81 11.72
CA GLU A 341 -13.32 12.62 12.26
C GLU A 341 -14.40 11.77 12.95
N LEU A 342 -14.47 10.47 12.64
CA LEU A 342 -15.49 9.54 13.15
C LEU A 342 -15.37 9.29 14.66
N GLY A 343 -16.44 9.54 15.43
CA GLY A 343 -16.45 9.55 16.91
C GLY A 343 -17.03 8.32 17.61
N HIS A 344 -16.93 7.12 17.03
CA HIS A 344 -17.50 5.88 17.61
C HIS A 344 -16.65 5.25 18.73
N ARG A 345 -17.02 4.07 19.23
CA ARG A 345 -16.47 3.53 20.50
C ARG A 345 -15.47 2.38 20.34
N THR A 346 -15.35 1.79 19.15
CA THR A 346 -14.50 0.59 18.92
C THR A 346 -13.69 0.73 17.62
N PRO A 347 -12.36 0.85 17.69
CA PRO A 347 -11.44 1.09 16.56
C PRO A 347 -11.53 0.07 15.44
N GLU A 348 -11.83 -1.18 15.80
CA GLU A 348 -11.90 -2.29 14.86
C GLU A 348 -13.06 -2.12 13.87
N THR A 349 -14.02 -1.24 14.16
CA THR A 349 -15.21 -1.10 13.33
C THR A 349 -15.14 0.05 12.32
N TYR A 350 -14.04 0.79 12.25
CA TYR A 350 -13.96 2.08 11.54
C TYR A 350 -13.58 2.02 10.05
N LEU A 351 -13.44 0.84 9.45
CA LEU A 351 -12.94 0.73 8.08
C LEU A 351 -14.04 0.42 7.05
N PHE A 352 -15.25 0.94 7.29
CA PHE A 352 -16.29 1.02 6.26
C PHE A 352 -15.95 2.00 5.12
N SER A 353 -14.93 2.84 5.27
CA SER A 353 -14.48 3.83 4.27
C SER A 353 -13.36 3.34 3.35
N ALA A 354 -12.56 2.36 3.77
CA ALA A 354 -11.42 1.84 3.00
C ALA A 354 -11.82 1.23 1.63
N PRO A 355 -12.96 0.55 1.50
CA PRO A 355 -13.42 0.06 0.20
C PRO A 355 -13.88 1.15 -0.78
N VAL A 356 -14.37 2.28 -0.28
CA VAL A 356 -15.13 3.29 -1.05
C VAL A 356 -14.22 4.12 -1.97
N VAL A 357 -12.98 4.35 -1.55
CA VAL A 357 -12.00 5.19 -2.27
C VAL A 357 -11.47 4.51 -3.54
N ALA A 358 -11.47 3.17 -3.58
CA ALA A 358 -10.79 2.39 -4.62
C ALA A 358 -11.48 2.40 -6.01
N GLN A 359 -12.64 3.03 -6.16
CA GLN A 359 -13.41 3.03 -7.42
C GLN A 359 -13.54 4.43 -8.07
N GLY A 360 -13.11 5.50 -7.39
CA GLY A 360 -13.04 6.84 -7.97
C GLY A 360 -11.73 7.02 -8.75
N GLU A 361 -11.75 7.77 -9.86
CA GLU A 361 -10.64 7.98 -10.80
C GLU A 361 -9.35 8.53 -10.13
N VAL A 362 -8.57 7.68 -9.48
CA VAL A 362 -7.18 7.98 -9.09
C VAL A 362 -6.31 7.68 -10.31
N GLY A 363 -6.34 8.54 -11.32
CA GLY A 363 -5.75 8.17 -12.61
C GLY A 363 -5.48 9.29 -13.58
N ALA A 364 -4.86 10.40 -13.17
CA ALA A 364 -4.36 11.40 -14.14
C ALA A 364 -2.86 11.69 -14.04
N GLY A 365 -2.19 11.39 -12.92
CA GLY A 365 -0.84 11.92 -12.65
C GLY A 365 0.36 11.04 -13.01
N CYS A 366 0.18 9.93 -13.73
CA CYS A 366 1.32 9.05 -14.11
C CYS A 366 1.05 8.27 -15.40
N ARG A 367 0.39 8.88 -16.40
CA ARG A 367 0.09 8.20 -17.67
C ARG A 367 1.28 8.15 -18.64
N THR A 368 2.34 8.91 -18.38
CA THR A 368 3.37 9.23 -19.40
C THR A 368 4.65 8.37 -19.33
N ILE A 369 4.63 7.23 -18.63
CA ILE A 369 5.77 6.28 -18.67
C ILE A 369 5.41 5.00 -19.45
N ALA A 370 4.12 4.76 -19.71
CA ALA A 370 3.64 3.52 -20.33
C ALA A 370 3.26 3.64 -21.82
N THR A 371 3.30 4.83 -22.42
CA THR A 371 3.19 4.99 -23.88
C THR A 371 4.54 4.66 -24.53
N PHE A 372 4.81 3.37 -24.67
CA PHE A 372 5.94 2.88 -25.45
C PHE A 372 5.55 2.91 -26.94
N GLY A 373 6.16 3.84 -27.69
CA GLY A 373 6.24 3.79 -29.15
C GLY A 373 7.38 2.91 -29.62
#